data_AF-A0A930L3H6-F1
#
_entry.id   AF-A0A930L3H6-F1
#
_cell.length_a   1.000
_cell.length_b   1.000
_cell.length_c   1.000
_cell.angle_alpha   90.00
_cell.angle_beta   90.00
_cell.angle_gamma   90.00
#
_symmetry.space_group_name_H-M   'P 1'
#
loop_
_entity.id
_entity.type
_entity.pdbx_description
1 polymer ?
#
loop_
_entity_poly.entity_id
_entity_poly.type
_entity_poly.pdbx_seq_one_letter_code
_entity_poly.pdbx_strand_id
1 'polypeptide(L)'
;MCRPEFTPETIGRTPRHKSGVIATGAWKGENYRVTVYDSLSEFVEIDGTAWEPQYAVALQGEPHSYLEGWWKTKAEREQVQVVRSVIRECGLECATRVVRDLWDEQAVGFTVADSPWGEVCGVSFGANNEDEHRMQARDLLEFLNGDWADVALEVQREDDWVRLKASDMPNSEFNDGEDLGQLLEVFEQEVTGQWFPEGFRLTDAHLVAA
;
A
#
# COMPACT_ATOMS: atom_id res chain seq x y z
N MET A 1 17.72 -9.35 -35.68
CA MET A 1 16.98 -8.37 -34.86
C MET A 1 17.63 -8.36 -33.50
N CYS A 2 18.19 -7.23 -33.06
CA CYS A 2 18.73 -7.11 -31.69
C CYS A 2 17.55 -7.18 -30.72
N ARG A 3 17.69 -8.02 -29.69
CA ARG A 3 16.68 -8.17 -28.65
C ARG A 3 16.61 -6.85 -27.85
N PRO A 4 15.43 -6.35 -27.48
CA PRO A 4 15.33 -5.24 -26.54
C PRO A 4 16.06 -5.61 -25.25
N GLU A 5 16.85 -4.68 -24.73
CA GLU A 5 17.54 -4.84 -23.45
C GLU A 5 16.50 -4.93 -22.33
N PHE A 6 16.64 -5.94 -21.47
CA PHE A 6 15.77 -6.07 -20.31
C PHE A 6 16.15 -4.99 -19.29
N THR A 7 15.20 -4.12 -18.98
CA THR A 7 15.36 -3.10 -17.95
C THR A 7 14.27 -3.35 -16.91
N PRO A 8 14.61 -3.87 -15.71
CA PRO A 8 13.62 -4.04 -14.65
C PRO A 8 13.14 -2.69 -14.14
N GLU A 9 11.90 -2.65 -13.67
CA GLU A 9 11.39 -1.48 -12.95
C GLU A 9 12.19 -1.30 -11.65
N THR A 10 12.47 -0.06 -11.26
CA THR A 10 13.16 0.23 -10.00
C THR A 10 12.17 0.87 -9.03
N ILE A 11 11.81 0.13 -7.98
CA ILE A 11 10.89 0.59 -6.94
C ILE A 11 11.71 1.27 -5.83
N GLY A 12 11.49 2.56 -5.66
CA GLY A 12 12.01 3.35 -4.55
C GLY A 12 10.98 3.54 -3.45
N ARG A 13 11.40 4.16 -2.34
CA ARG A 13 10.48 4.55 -1.26
C ARG A 13 9.57 5.67 -1.74
N THR A 14 8.29 5.59 -1.39
CA THR A 14 7.33 6.68 -1.65
C THR A 14 7.33 7.65 -0.48
N PRO A 15 7.75 8.92 -0.68
CA PRO A 15 7.73 9.91 0.39
C PRO A 15 6.28 10.33 0.72
N ARG A 16 5.98 10.49 2.02
CA ARG A 16 4.69 11.01 2.47
C ARG A 16 4.61 12.52 2.27
N HIS A 17 3.52 13.02 1.70
CA HIS A 17 3.37 14.44 1.37
C HIS A 17 2.64 15.28 2.44
N LYS A 18 1.93 14.66 3.39
CA LYS A 18 1.17 15.35 4.45
C LYS A 18 1.44 14.72 5.82
N SER A 19 1.32 15.54 6.88
CA SER A 19 1.40 15.10 8.29
C SER A 19 0.68 16.12 9.18
N GLY A 20 0.27 15.71 10.37
CA GLY A 20 -0.51 16.54 11.28
C GLY A 20 -2.00 16.55 10.92
N VAL A 21 -2.71 17.59 11.35
CA VAL A 21 -4.17 17.67 11.15
C VAL A 21 -4.48 17.97 9.68
N ILE A 22 -5.21 17.06 9.02
CA ILE A 22 -5.57 17.15 7.60
C ILE A 22 -7.04 17.46 7.37
N ALA A 23 -7.92 17.13 8.31
CA ALA A 23 -9.35 17.42 8.20
C ALA A 23 -9.98 17.70 9.57
N THR A 24 -11.07 18.44 9.57
CA THR A 24 -11.84 18.76 10.79
C THR A 24 -13.34 18.71 10.51
N GLY A 25 -14.15 18.54 11.55
CA GLY A 25 -15.60 18.59 11.45
C GLY A 25 -16.26 18.74 12.82
N ALA A 26 -17.51 19.19 12.86
CA ALA A 26 -18.29 19.24 14.09
C ALA A 26 -19.60 18.49 13.92
N TRP A 27 -19.94 17.62 14.87
CA TRP A 27 -21.17 16.83 14.86
C TRP A 27 -21.76 16.74 16.26
N LYS A 28 -23.06 17.04 16.37
CA LYS A 28 -23.84 16.97 17.63
C LYS A 28 -23.16 17.65 18.85
N GLY A 29 -22.45 18.75 18.61
CA GLY A 29 -21.79 19.53 19.67
C GLY A 29 -20.39 19.04 20.04
N GLU A 30 -19.86 18.04 19.34
CA GLU A 30 -18.49 17.56 19.49
C GLU A 30 -17.65 17.97 18.28
N ASN A 31 -16.37 18.25 18.53
CA ASN A 31 -15.39 18.57 17.49
C ASN A 31 -14.56 17.32 17.18
N TYR A 32 -14.34 17.11 15.88
CA TYR A 32 -13.62 15.98 15.33
C TYR A 32 -12.47 16.50 14.46
N ARG A 33 -11.38 15.75 14.42
CA ARG A 33 -10.28 15.99 13.49
C ARG A 33 -9.72 14.68 12.98
N VAL A 34 -9.08 14.76 11.83
CA VAL A 34 -8.27 13.69 11.27
C VAL A 34 -6.82 14.14 11.30
N THR A 35 -5.98 13.37 11.97
CA THR A 35 -4.56 13.63 12.13
C THR A 35 -3.76 12.50 11.50
N VAL A 36 -2.73 12.85 10.75
CA VAL A 36 -1.80 11.90 10.13
C VAL A 36 -0.51 11.90 10.94
N TYR A 37 -0.17 10.73 11.46
CA TYR A 37 1.06 10.47 12.20
C TYR A 37 2.04 9.68 11.33
N ASP A 38 3.31 9.70 11.74
CA ASP A 38 4.22 8.61 11.36
C ASP A 38 3.64 7.31 11.89
N SER A 39 3.50 6.31 11.02
CA SER A 39 3.08 5.01 11.50
C SER A 39 4.10 4.50 12.52
N LEU A 40 3.61 4.21 13.72
CA LEU A 40 4.39 3.61 14.81
C LEU A 40 4.33 2.08 14.75
N SER A 41 3.61 1.53 13.76
CA SER A 41 3.34 0.10 13.64
C SER A 41 4.58 -0.63 13.14
N GLU A 42 5.22 -1.40 14.01
CA GLU A 42 6.21 -2.44 13.64
C GLU A 42 5.55 -3.64 12.94
N PHE A 43 4.22 -3.70 12.98
CA PHE A 43 3.39 -4.79 12.46
C PHE A 43 2.05 -4.23 11.99
N VAL A 44 1.63 -4.60 10.79
CA VAL A 44 0.30 -4.28 10.26
C VAL A 44 -0.53 -5.56 10.17
N GLU A 45 -1.70 -5.55 10.82
CA GLU A 45 -2.70 -6.60 10.64
C GLU A 45 -3.33 -6.46 9.25
N ILE A 46 -3.00 -7.38 8.34
CA ILE A 46 -3.56 -7.44 6.98
C ILE A 46 -5.10 -7.52 7.01
N ASP A 47 -5.67 -8.22 7.99
CA ASP A 47 -7.13 -8.34 8.15
C ASP A 47 -7.80 -7.06 8.69
N GLY A 48 -7.00 -6.12 9.22
CA GLY A 48 -7.44 -4.84 9.77
C GLY A 48 -7.17 -3.65 8.87
N THR A 49 -6.33 -3.80 7.84
CA THR A 49 -6.18 -2.82 6.77
C THR A 49 -7.38 -2.88 5.85
N ALA A 50 -7.85 -1.72 5.36
CA ALA A 50 -8.88 -1.66 4.31
C ALA A 50 -8.42 -2.26 2.97
N TRP A 51 -7.23 -2.85 2.93
CA TRP A 51 -6.49 -3.20 1.74
C TRP A 51 -6.12 -4.68 1.76
N GLU A 52 -6.64 -5.41 0.77
CA GLU A 52 -6.22 -6.76 0.42
C GLU A 52 -5.79 -6.73 -1.05
N PRO A 53 -4.51 -6.91 -1.38
CA PRO A 53 -4.13 -7.05 -2.77
C PRO A 53 -4.63 -8.38 -3.32
N GLN A 54 -4.97 -8.32 -4.59
CA GLN A 54 -5.78 -9.34 -5.24
C GLN A 54 -4.95 -10.29 -6.11
N TYR A 55 -3.64 -10.06 -6.18
CA TYR A 55 -2.75 -10.66 -7.19
C TYR A 55 -1.40 -11.07 -6.61
N ALA A 56 -0.60 -11.77 -7.41
CA ALA A 56 0.62 -12.40 -6.95
C ALA A 56 1.85 -11.52 -7.17
N VAL A 57 2.73 -11.50 -6.16
CA VAL A 57 4.06 -10.90 -6.27
C VAL A 57 5.06 -11.92 -5.77
N ALA A 58 6.07 -12.24 -6.57
CA ALA A 58 7.14 -13.16 -6.16
C ALA A 58 8.41 -12.36 -5.86
N LEU A 59 8.90 -12.45 -4.62
CA LEU A 59 10.12 -11.77 -4.20
C LEU A 59 11.29 -12.74 -4.06
N GLN A 60 12.46 -12.30 -4.51
CA GLN A 60 13.75 -12.92 -4.24
C GLN A 60 14.66 -11.87 -3.60
N GLY A 61 14.92 -12.04 -2.31
CA GLY A 61 16.00 -11.37 -1.60
C GLY A 61 17.21 -12.29 -1.44
N GLU A 62 18.11 -11.90 -0.53
CA GLU A 62 19.24 -12.73 -0.09
C GLU A 62 18.82 -14.15 0.36
N PRO A 63 19.71 -15.14 0.36
CA PRO A 63 19.40 -16.53 0.72
C PRO A 63 18.77 -16.74 2.11
N HIS A 64 18.93 -15.76 3.01
CA HIS A 64 18.35 -15.75 4.36
C HIS A 64 17.16 -14.80 4.51
N SER A 65 16.72 -14.19 3.41
CA SER A 65 15.57 -13.30 3.39
C SER A 65 14.26 -14.10 3.52
N TYR A 66 13.39 -13.64 4.42
CA TYR A 66 12.03 -14.19 4.60
C TYR A 66 11.04 -13.63 3.58
N LEU A 67 11.50 -12.86 2.60
CA LEU A 67 10.66 -12.26 1.58
C LEU A 67 10.21 -13.34 0.59
N GLU A 68 8.98 -13.81 0.77
CA GLU A 68 8.35 -14.78 -0.12
C GLU A 68 7.50 -14.12 -1.20
N GLY A 69 6.99 -12.92 -0.93
CA GLY A 69 6.08 -12.20 -1.79
C GLY A 69 4.63 -12.27 -1.31
N TRP A 70 3.69 -11.98 -2.21
CA TRP A 70 2.26 -11.89 -1.93
C TRP A 70 1.48 -12.95 -2.72
N TRP A 71 0.52 -13.61 -2.08
CA TRP A 71 -0.47 -14.47 -2.74
C TRP A 71 -1.77 -14.52 -1.91
N LYS A 72 -2.91 -14.77 -2.56
CA LYS A 72 -4.22 -14.97 -1.93
C LYS A 72 -4.64 -16.43 -1.94
N THR A 73 -4.35 -17.15 -3.02
CA THR A 73 -4.74 -18.56 -3.19
C THR A 73 -3.57 -19.53 -3.02
N LYS A 74 -3.88 -20.80 -2.77
CA LYS A 74 -2.87 -21.87 -2.76
C LYS A 74 -2.17 -22.01 -4.12
N ALA A 75 -2.89 -21.80 -5.21
CA ALA A 75 -2.34 -21.87 -6.56
C ALA A 75 -1.36 -20.73 -6.82
N GLU A 76 -1.72 -19.50 -6.44
CA GLU A 76 -0.80 -18.35 -6.52
C GLU A 76 0.44 -18.57 -5.65
N ARG A 77 0.30 -19.15 -4.45
CA ARG A 77 1.44 -19.49 -3.62
C ARG A 77 2.43 -20.41 -4.34
N GLU A 78 1.93 -21.42 -5.04
CA GLU A 78 2.76 -22.33 -5.83
C GLU A 78 3.43 -21.61 -7.00
N GLN A 79 2.70 -20.77 -7.73
CA GLN A 79 3.26 -19.93 -8.80
C GLN A 79 4.37 -19.03 -8.26
N VAL A 80 4.14 -18.33 -7.15
CA VAL A 80 5.14 -17.50 -6.48
C VAL A 80 6.42 -18.28 -6.20
N GLN A 81 6.31 -19.47 -5.61
CA GLN A 81 7.49 -20.30 -5.31
C GLN A 81 8.23 -20.76 -6.58
N VAL A 82 7.50 -21.06 -7.66
CA VAL A 82 8.10 -21.36 -8.97
C VAL A 82 8.87 -20.15 -9.50
N VAL A 83 8.25 -18.96 -9.53
CA VAL A 83 8.90 -17.73 -10.00
C VAL A 83 10.18 -17.46 -9.21
N ARG A 84 10.14 -17.54 -7.88
CA ARG A 84 11.32 -17.35 -7.02
C ARG A 84 12.46 -18.28 -7.38
N SER A 85 12.14 -19.55 -7.63
CA SER A 85 13.13 -20.55 -8.03
C SER A 85 13.77 -20.18 -9.37
N VAL A 86 12.96 -19.74 -10.34
CA VAL A 86 13.47 -19.28 -11.64
C VAL A 86 14.31 -18.02 -11.51
N ILE A 87 13.93 -17.06 -10.66
CA ILE A 87 14.76 -15.87 -10.39
C ILE A 87 16.13 -16.31 -9.84
N ARG A 88 16.15 -17.21 -8.86
CA ARG A 88 17.40 -17.67 -8.23
C ARG A 88 18.30 -18.45 -9.19
N GLU A 89 17.73 -19.31 -10.03
CA GLU A 89 18.50 -20.20 -10.90
C GLU A 89 18.90 -19.53 -12.22
N CYS A 90 18.05 -18.66 -12.76
CA CYS A 90 18.16 -18.14 -14.13
C CYS A 90 18.17 -16.61 -14.21
N GLY A 91 17.99 -15.91 -13.09
CA GLY A 91 17.94 -14.45 -13.02
C GLY A 91 16.55 -13.86 -13.32
N LEU A 92 16.38 -12.60 -12.93
CA LEU A 92 15.12 -11.86 -13.04
C LEU A 92 14.57 -11.79 -14.47
N GLU A 93 15.42 -11.49 -15.46
CA GLU A 93 15.03 -11.41 -16.87
C GLU A 93 14.39 -12.71 -17.37
N CYS A 94 14.94 -13.86 -16.97
CA CYS A 94 14.41 -15.16 -17.35
C CYS A 94 13.06 -15.40 -16.66
N ALA A 95 12.97 -15.13 -15.36
CA ALA A 95 11.73 -15.29 -14.60
C ALA A 95 10.59 -14.44 -15.15
N THR A 96 10.83 -13.14 -15.42
CA THR A 96 9.82 -12.25 -15.99
C THR A 96 9.32 -12.78 -17.33
N ARG A 97 10.20 -13.32 -18.19
CA ARG A 97 9.79 -13.91 -19.46
C ARG A 97 8.94 -15.16 -19.30
N VAL A 98 9.35 -16.07 -18.41
CA VAL A 98 8.59 -17.28 -18.11
C VAL A 98 7.18 -16.93 -17.63
N VAL A 99 7.07 -15.95 -16.73
CA VAL A 99 5.77 -15.47 -16.25
C VAL A 99 4.94 -14.88 -17.39
N ARG A 100 5.56 -14.04 -18.24
CA ARG A 100 4.89 -13.45 -19.41
C ARG A 100 4.38 -14.46 -20.43
N ASP A 101 5.16 -15.50 -20.67
CA ASP A 101 4.81 -16.53 -21.65
C ASP A 101 3.75 -17.51 -21.12
N LEU A 102 3.69 -17.73 -19.80
CA LEU A 102 2.86 -18.79 -19.20
C LEU A 102 1.60 -18.28 -18.50
N TRP A 103 1.64 -17.11 -17.87
CA TRP A 103 0.58 -16.67 -16.94
C TRP A 103 0.07 -15.27 -17.22
N ASP A 104 0.95 -14.31 -17.52
CA ASP A 104 0.58 -12.91 -17.57
C ASP A 104 1.53 -12.09 -18.47
N GLU A 105 1.11 -11.82 -19.71
CA GLU A 105 1.91 -11.09 -20.70
C GLU A 105 2.33 -9.67 -20.25
N GLN A 106 1.60 -9.10 -19.29
CA GLN A 106 1.84 -7.76 -18.73
C GLN A 106 2.65 -7.78 -17.43
N ALA A 107 3.11 -8.96 -16.97
CA ALA A 107 3.89 -9.07 -15.73
C ALA A 107 5.11 -8.15 -15.71
N VAL A 108 5.42 -7.59 -14.53
CA VAL A 108 6.51 -6.62 -14.35
C VAL A 108 7.61 -7.24 -13.50
N GLY A 109 8.82 -7.31 -14.03
CA GLY A 109 10.03 -7.59 -13.27
C GLY A 109 10.59 -6.31 -12.67
N PHE A 110 10.93 -6.33 -11.38
CA PHE A 110 11.38 -5.15 -10.65
C PHE A 110 12.53 -5.43 -9.69
N THR A 111 13.21 -4.37 -9.29
CA THR A 111 14.26 -4.31 -8.27
C THR A 111 13.91 -3.22 -7.25
N VAL A 112 14.53 -3.26 -6.07
CA VAL A 112 14.24 -2.34 -4.97
C VAL A 112 15.47 -1.49 -4.68
N ALA A 113 15.36 -0.16 -4.79
CA ALA A 113 16.51 0.75 -4.72
C ALA A 113 17.17 0.82 -3.34
N ASP A 114 16.37 0.85 -2.27
CA ASP A 114 16.83 1.12 -0.90
C ASP A 114 16.31 0.08 0.09
N SER A 115 16.46 -1.20 -0.26
CA SER A 115 15.91 -2.28 0.57
C SER A 115 16.74 -2.52 1.83
N PRO A 116 16.12 -2.54 3.03
CA PRO A 116 16.81 -2.90 4.26
C PRO A 116 17.18 -4.39 4.34
N TRP A 117 16.70 -5.23 3.41
CA TRP A 117 16.98 -6.67 3.35
C TRP A 117 18.08 -7.04 2.36
N GLY A 118 18.82 -6.06 1.83
CA GLY A 118 19.86 -6.27 0.82
C GLY A 118 19.31 -6.19 -0.60
N GLU A 119 19.93 -6.86 -1.57
CA GLU A 119 19.43 -6.86 -2.94
C GLU A 119 18.09 -7.61 -3.02
N VAL A 120 17.03 -6.90 -3.39
CA VAL A 120 15.68 -7.45 -3.55
C VAL A 120 15.22 -7.20 -4.98
N CYS A 121 14.76 -8.28 -5.61
CA CYS A 121 14.07 -8.22 -6.89
C CYS A 121 12.83 -9.12 -6.89
N GLY A 122 11.98 -8.96 -7.88
CA GLY A 122 10.75 -9.74 -7.95
C GLY A 122 9.99 -9.59 -9.24
N VAL A 123 8.92 -10.35 -9.36
CA VAL A 123 7.96 -10.26 -10.47
C VAL A 123 6.55 -10.11 -9.90
N SER A 124 5.82 -9.09 -10.35
CA SER A 124 4.39 -8.93 -10.08
C SER A 124 3.59 -9.42 -11.29
N PHE A 125 2.53 -10.19 -11.05
CA PHE A 125 1.74 -10.89 -12.08
C PHE A 125 0.35 -11.33 -11.60
N GLY A 126 -0.53 -11.67 -12.55
CA GLY A 126 -1.87 -12.22 -12.33
C GLY A 126 -3.03 -11.27 -12.67
N ALA A 127 -2.74 -10.02 -13.03
CA ALA A 127 -3.74 -8.99 -13.32
C ALA A 127 -3.91 -8.75 -14.82
N ASN A 128 -2.94 -9.18 -15.63
CA ASN A 128 -2.88 -8.92 -17.06
C ASN A 128 -2.97 -7.41 -17.37
N ASN A 129 -2.40 -6.60 -16.48
CA ASN A 129 -2.35 -5.14 -16.55
C ASN A 129 -1.02 -4.65 -15.92
N GLU A 130 -0.20 -4.00 -16.73
CA GLU A 130 1.15 -3.57 -16.32
C GLU A 130 1.12 -2.52 -15.21
N ASP A 131 0.16 -1.61 -15.22
CA ASP A 131 0.05 -0.53 -14.22
C ASP A 131 -0.37 -1.09 -12.87
N GLU A 132 -1.29 -2.06 -12.86
CA GLU A 132 -1.65 -2.79 -11.64
C GLU A 132 -0.45 -3.54 -11.06
N HIS A 133 0.41 -4.12 -11.90
CA HIS A 133 1.63 -4.79 -11.42
C HIS A 133 2.67 -3.83 -10.84
N ARG A 134 2.81 -2.63 -11.43
CA ARG A 134 3.66 -1.57 -10.86
C ARG A 134 3.16 -1.14 -9.49
N MET A 135 1.85 -0.91 -9.34
CA MET A 135 1.23 -0.53 -8.08
C MET A 135 1.38 -1.64 -7.03
N GLN A 136 1.05 -2.88 -7.36
CA GLN A 136 1.19 -4.01 -6.42
C GLN A 136 2.62 -4.22 -5.94
N ALA A 137 3.60 -4.11 -6.83
CA ALA A 137 5.01 -4.19 -6.46
C ALA A 137 5.35 -3.07 -5.48
N ARG A 138 4.93 -1.83 -5.77
CA ARG A 138 5.12 -0.69 -4.87
C ARG A 138 4.46 -0.92 -3.52
N ASP A 139 3.20 -1.32 -3.48
CA ASP A 139 2.45 -1.50 -2.23
C ASP A 139 3.06 -2.58 -1.34
N LEU A 140 3.49 -3.71 -1.92
CA LEU A 140 4.21 -4.73 -1.16
C LEU A 140 5.51 -4.20 -0.58
N LEU A 141 6.24 -3.34 -1.30
CA LEU A 141 7.48 -2.76 -0.77
C LEU A 141 7.22 -1.72 0.30
N GLU A 142 6.17 -0.91 0.18
CA GLU A 142 5.74 -0.01 1.24
C GLU A 142 5.31 -0.80 2.49
N PHE A 143 4.58 -1.90 2.28
CA PHE A 143 4.18 -2.83 3.34
C PHE A 143 5.39 -3.32 4.11
N LEU A 144 6.36 -3.91 3.39
CA LEU A 144 7.55 -4.48 4.00
C LEU A 144 8.43 -3.41 4.65
N ASN A 145 8.54 -2.21 4.05
CA ASN A 145 9.44 -1.15 4.54
C ASN A 145 8.90 -0.40 5.76
N GLY A 146 7.62 -0.58 6.09
CA GLY A 146 7.00 0.25 7.11
C GLY A 146 6.81 1.70 6.65
N ASP A 147 6.65 1.92 5.34
CA ASP A 147 6.44 3.25 4.76
C ASP A 147 4.93 3.62 4.72
N TRP A 148 4.31 3.78 5.89
CA TRP A 148 2.86 3.99 6.04
C TRP A 148 2.51 5.33 6.71
N ALA A 149 1.30 5.81 6.40
CA ALA A 149 0.63 6.90 7.09
C ALA A 149 -0.39 6.33 8.10
N ASP A 150 -0.24 6.69 9.38
CA ASP A 150 -1.26 6.39 10.40
C ASP A 150 -2.30 7.52 10.41
N VAL A 151 -3.44 7.27 9.77
CA VAL A 151 -4.51 8.26 9.63
C VAL A 151 -5.54 8.03 10.73
N ALA A 152 -5.59 8.94 11.71
CA ALA A 152 -6.40 8.79 12.92
C ALA A 152 -7.56 9.79 12.98
N LEU A 153 -8.76 9.27 13.23
CA LEU A 153 -9.93 10.03 13.64
C LEU A 153 -9.89 10.27 15.15
N GLU A 154 -10.00 11.54 15.54
CA GLU A 154 -9.93 11.98 16.94
C GLU A 154 -11.12 12.88 17.28
N VAL A 155 -11.60 12.78 18.51
CA VAL A 155 -12.66 13.65 19.06
C VAL A 155 -12.11 14.47 20.22
N GLN A 156 -12.54 15.73 20.30
CA GLN A 156 -12.16 16.60 21.40
C GLN A 156 -12.90 16.20 22.69
N ARG A 157 -12.13 15.96 23.75
CA ARG A 157 -12.60 15.67 25.11
C ARG A 157 -11.89 16.62 26.06
N GLU A 158 -12.64 17.56 26.64
CA GLU A 158 -12.05 18.63 27.46
C GLU A 158 -10.95 19.37 26.67
N ASP A 159 -9.71 19.34 27.16
CA ASP A 159 -8.54 19.97 26.52
C ASP A 159 -7.74 19.00 25.63
N ASP A 160 -8.11 17.71 25.58
CA ASP A 160 -7.38 16.66 24.89
C ASP A 160 -8.12 16.15 23.63
N TRP A 161 -7.35 15.56 22.72
CA TRP A 161 -7.87 14.86 21.55
C TRP A 161 -7.74 13.36 21.76
N VAL A 162 -8.88 12.66 21.73
CA VAL A 162 -8.95 11.23 21.99
C VAL A 162 -9.18 10.50 20.68
N ARG A 163 -8.29 9.56 20.36
CA ARG A 163 -8.37 8.69 19.19
C ARG A 163 -9.59 7.79 19.26
N LEU A 164 -10.47 7.88 18.27
CA LEU A 164 -11.66 7.04 18.10
C LEU A 164 -11.37 5.85 17.20
N LYS A 165 -10.69 6.10 16.09
CA LYS A 165 -10.40 5.11 15.04
C LYS A 165 -9.14 5.52 14.30
N ALA A 166 -8.51 4.58 13.64
CA ALA A 166 -7.45 4.87 12.69
C ALA A 166 -7.32 3.77 11.66
N SER A 167 -6.60 4.07 10.60
CA SER A 167 -6.16 3.13 9.60
C SER A 167 -4.73 3.46 9.21
N ASP A 168 -3.87 2.45 9.17
CA ASP A 168 -2.59 2.55 8.46
C ASP A 168 -2.87 2.49 6.95
N MET A 169 -2.20 3.33 6.17
CA MET A 169 -2.29 3.38 4.71
C MET A 169 -0.89 3.43 4.09
N PRO A 170 -0.61 2.70 3.00
CA PRO A 170 0.61 2.91 2.21
C PRO A 170 0.72 4.37 1.76
N ASN A 171 1.95 4.88 1.68
CA ASN A 171 2.19 6.26 1.25
C ASN A 171 1.75 6.50 -0.20
N SER A 172 1.79 5.50 -1.09
CA SER A 172 1.26 5.58 -2.46
C SER A 172 -0.21 5.98 -2.45
N GLU A 173 -1.04 5.21 -1.75
CA GLU A 173 -2.50 5.38 -1.66
C GLU A 173 -2.86 6.66 -0.90
N PHE A 174 -2.15 6.93 0.21
CA PHE A 174 -2.35 8.16 0.97
C PHE A 174 -2.12 9.41 0.11
N ASN A 175 -1.18 9.33 -0.85
CA ASN A 175 -0.86 10.43 -1.75
C ASN A 175 -1.83 10.53 -2.95
N ASP A 176 -2.47 9.44 -3.40
CA ASP A 176 -3.39 9.42 -4.55
C ASP A 176 -4.74 10.11 -4.27
N GLY A 177 -5.09 10.25 -2.99
CA GLY A 177 -6.18 11.11 -2.54
C GLY A 177 -7.59 10.52 -2.69
N GLU A 178 -7.83 9.61 -3.65
CA GLU A 178 -9.09 8.87 -3.77
C GLU A 178 -9.30 7.94 -2.56
N ASP A 179 -8.28 7.15 -2.18
CA ASP A 179 -8.36 6.24 -1.03
C ASP A 179 -8.45 7.00 0.30
N LEU A 180 -7.75 8.12 0.40
CA LEU A 180 -7.90 9.03 1.53
C LEU A 180 -9.35 9.54 1.62
N GLY A 181 -9.96 9.88 0.48
CA GLY A 181 -11.37 10.27 0.40
C GLY A 181 -12.30 9.17 0.94
N GLN A 182 -12.11 7.92 0.51
CA GLN A 182 -12.89 6.78 0.99
C GLN A 182 -12.71 6.57 2.50
N LEU A 183 -11.48 6.70 3.02
CA LEU A 183 -11.22 6.59 4.46
C LEU A 183 -11.94 7.71 5.25
N LEU A 184 -11.95 8.93 4.73
CA LEU A 184 -12.69 10.04 5.34
C LEU A 184 -14.20 9.74 5.38
N GLU A 185 -14.77 9.15 4.34
CA GLU A 185 -16.19 8.71 4.33
C GLU A 185 -16.46 7.64 5.41
N VAL A 186 -15.53 6.69 5.60
CA VAL A 186 -15.62 5.69 6.68
C VAL A 186 -15.57 6.35 8.05
N PHE A 187 -14.73 7.38 8.23
CA PHE A 187 -14.69 8.15 9.47
C PHE A 187 -15.97 8.97 9.69
N GLU A 188 -16.55 9.55 8.65
CA GLU A 188 -17.86 10.20 8.73
C GLU A 188 -18.96 9.24 9.15
N GLN A 189 -18.95 8.01 8.63
CA GLN A 189 -19.84 6.95 9.08
C GLN A 189 -19.59 6.57 10.54
N GLU A 190 -18.33 6.49 10.98
CA GLU A 190 -17.99 6.20 12.38
C GLU A 190 -18.55 7.27 13.33
N VAL A 191 -18.43 8.55 12.96
CA VAL A 191 -18.95 9.68 13.75
C VAL A 191 -20.47 9.71 13.78
N THR A 192 -21.12 9.46 12.63
CA THR A 192 -22.56 9.67 12.50
C THR A 192 -23.40 8.41 12.72
N GLY A 193 -22.79 7.23 12.59
CA GLY A 193 -23.48 5.95 12.50
C GLY A 193 -24.25 5.74 11.20
N GLN A 194 -24.06 6.61 10.19
CA GLN A 194 -24.85 6.63 8.95
C GLN A 194 -23.94 6.54 7.73
N TRP A 195 -24.39 5.78 6.73
CA TRP A 195 -23.74 5.75 5.43
C TRP A 195 -24.15 7.01 4.65
N PHE A 196 -23.19 7.84 4.23
CA PHE A 196 -23.41 9.16 3.61
C PHE A 196 -24.30 10.12 4.43
N PRO A 197 -23.84 10.62 5.58
CA PRO A 197 -24.63 11.52 6.42
C PRO A 197 -24.91 12.85 5.73
N GLU A 198 -26.18 13.27 5.70
CA GLU A 198 -26.55 14.62 5.29
C GLU A 198 -26.12 15.62 6.38
N GLY A 199 -25.32 16.62 6.01
CA GLY A 199 -24.95 17.74 6.90
C GLY A 199 -23.70 17.55 7.76
N PHE A 200 -22.98 16.42 7.64
CA PHE A 200 -21.66 16.24 8.21
C PHE A 200 -20.65 15.86 7.13
N ARG A 201 -19.55 16.61 7.07
CA ARG A 201 -18.38 16.30 6.28
C ARG A 201 -17.12 16.66 7.04
N LEU A 202 -16.10 15.80 6.96
CA LEU A 202 -14.75 16.14 7.35
C LEU A 202 -14.15 17.00 6.25
N THR A 203 -13.90 18.28 6.53
CA THR A 203 -13.38 19.25 5.57
C THR A 203 -11.89 19.44 5.74
N ASP A 204 -11.18 19.65 4.63
CA ASP A 204 -9.73 19.88 4.62
C ASP A 204 -9.35 21.01 5.58
N ALA A 205 -8.47 20.70 6.54
CA ALA A 205 -8.04 21.64 7.57
C ALA A 205 -7.30 22.86 6.99
N HIS A 206 -6.70 22.75 5.80
CA HIS A 206 -6.04 23.85 5.11
C HIS A 206 -7.03 24.81 4.40
N LEU A 207 -8.29 24.39 4.21
CA LEU A 207 -9.36 25.23 3.65
C LEU A 207 -10.18 25.97 4.72
N VAL A 208 -10.06 25.60 6.00
CA VAL A 208 -10.81 26.20 7.11
C VAL A 208 -10.14 27.46 7.67
N ALA A 209 -8.93 27.81 7.20
CA ALA A 209 -8.15 28.97 7.65
C ALA A 209 -8.29 30.23 6.76
N ALA A 210 -9.42 30.41 6.05
CA ALA A 210 -9.71 31.60 5.24
C ALA A 210 -10.93 32.38 5.76
#